data_AF-A0A9E3R5N9-F1
#
_entry.id   AF-A0A9E3R5N9-F1
#
_cell.length_a   1.000
_cell.length_b   1.000
_cell.length_c   1.000
_cell.angle_alpha   90.00
_cell.angle_beta   90.00
_cell.angle_gamma   90.00
#
_symmetry.space_group_name_H-M   'P 1'
#
loop_
_entity.id
_entity.type
_entity.pdbx_description
1 polymer ?
#
loop_
_entity_poly.entity_id
_entity_poly.type
_entity_poly.pdbx_seq_one_letter_code
_entity_poly.pdbx_strand_id
1 'polypeptide(L)'
;VVVLLVPRETSADGRGHIAIQVGQGAEGFITDGIAGDIRREATPLLARGDYGAGLTLITGRLAQRYAAEFGFSLDSAGVPPPRRKREPRIPPVVILMVIFVIVNVLLQARRGRRGLVVVPFPVGRRGGWGGGGFGGGFGGGGFGGGGGFGGFGGGGGFSGGGSSGSF
;
A
#
# COMPACT_ATOMS: atom_id res chain seq x y z
N VAL A 1 -20.47 -10.69 9.49
CA VAL A 1 -19.75 -9.79 8.55
C VAL A 1 -20.67 -9.53 7.36
N VAL A 2 -20.75 -8.29 6.90
CA VAL A 2 -21.52 -7.89 5.73
C VAL A 2 -20.57 -7.34 4.67
N VAL A 3 -20.73 -7.78 3.42
CA VAL A 3 -20.00 -7.26 2.26
C VAL A 3 -20.99 -6.55 1.36
N LEU A 4 -20.78 -5.25 1.13
CA LEU A 4 -21.56 -4.43 0.22
C LEU A 4 -20.71 -4.12 -1.01
N LEU A 5 -21.26 -4.35 -2.19
CA LEU A 5 -20.65 -4.02 -3.47
C LEU A 5 -21.65 -3.20 -4.29
N VAL A 6 -21.20 -2.04 -4.76
CA VAL A 6 -21.91 -1.22 -5.75
C VAL A 6 -21.09 -1.29 -7.05
N PRO A 7 -21.58 -2.00 -8.08
CA PRO A 7 -20.95 -2.03 -9.39
C PRO A 7 -20.82 -0.63 -9.98
N ARG A 8 -19.75 -0.41 -10.74
CA ARG A 8 -19.44 0.89 -11.35
C ARG A 8 -20.53 1.32 -12.35
N GLU A 9 -21.14 0.36 -13.03
CA GLU A 9 -22.18 0.56 -14.04
C GLU A 9 -23.48 1.07 -13.43
N THR A 10 -23.71 0.76 -12.14
CA THR A 10 -24.92 1.14 -11.39
C THR A 10 -24.69 2.30 -10.42
N SER A 11 -23.45 2.76 -10.28
CA SER A 11 -23.10 3.83 -9.34
C SER A 11 -23.39 5.21 -9.93
N ALA A 12 -24.02 6.08 -9.13
CA ALA A 12 -24.32 7.46 -9.52
C ALA A 12 -23.04 8.27 -9.83
N ASP A 13 -21.92 7.93 -9.18
CA ASP A 13 -20.65 8.63 -9.30
C ASP A 13 -19.76 8.04 -10.42
N GLY A 14 -20.23 7.00 -11.13
CA GLY A 14 -19.48 6.30 -12.16
C GLY A 14 -18.22 5.59 -11.65
N ARG A 15 -18.14 5.30 -10.34
CA ARG A 15 -17.06 4.56 -9.66
C ARG A 15 -17.63 3.31 -8.98
N GLY A 16 -16.82 2.27 -8.83
CA GLY A 16 -17.21 1.09 -8.06
C GLY A 16 -17.00 1.33 -6.56
N HIS A 17 -17.89 0.80 -5.72
CA HIS A 17 -17.77 0.91 -4.26
C HIS A 17 -17.82 -0.44 -3.59
N ILE A 18 -16.98 -0.63 -2.58
CA ILE A 18 -16.95 -1.83 -1.77
C ILE A 18 -16.79 -1.46 -0.29
N ALA A 19 -17.64 -2.04 0.55
CA ALA A 19 -17.55 -1.94 1.99
C ALA A 19 -17.62 -3.33 2.62
N ILE A 20 -16.75 -3.58 3.59
CA ILE A 20 -16.78 -4.77 4.44
C ILE A 20 -17.02 -4.28 5.86
N GLN A 21 -18.19 -4.62 6.41
CA GLN A 21 -18.56 -4.29 7.79
C GLN A 21 -18.46 -5.54 8.67
N VAL A 22 -17.72 -5.43 9.77
CA VAL A 22 -17.56 -6.53 10.72
C VAL A 22 -18.60 -6.35 11.82
N GLY A 23 -19.31 -7.43 12.14
CA GLY A 23 -20.31 -7.42 13.22
C GLY A 23 -19.65 -7.71 14.56
N GLN A 24 -20.34 -7.32 15.64
CA GLN A 24 -19.92 -7.59 17.01
C GLN A 24 -19.60 -9.09 17.20
N GLY A 25 -18.45 -9.38 17.78
CA GLY A 25 -17.95 -10.74 17.99
C GLY A 25 -17.04 -11.29 16.89
N ALA A 26 -17.04 -10.72 15.69
CA ALA A 26 -16.07 -11.06 14.64
C ALA A 26 -14.84 -10.13 14.62
N GLU A 27 -14.91 -9.00 15.32
CA GLU A 27 -13.85 -7.98 15.41
C GLU A 27 -12.53 -8.52 15.98
N GLY A 28 -12.60 -9.53 16.86
CA GLY A 28 -11.42 -10.11 17.50
C GLY A 28 -10.45 -10.75 16.52
N PHE A 29 -10.96 -11.36 15.44
CA PHE A 29 -10.15 -12.07 14.45
C PHE A 29 -10.28 -11.49 13.02
N ILE A 30 -11.25 -10.61 12.79
CA ILE A 30 -11.41 -9.81 11.58
C ILE A 30 -11.32 -8.33 11.96
N THR A 31 -10.09 -7.84 12.05
CA THR A 31 -9.82 -6.42 12.30
C THR A 31 -10.01 -5.58 11.04
N ASP A 32 -10.13 -4.26 11.20
CA ASP A 32 -10.22 -3.32 10.08
C ASP A 32 -9.04 -3.41 9.11
N GLY A 33 -7.85 -3.70 9.66
CA GLY A 33 -6.65 -3.96 8.86
C GLY A 33 -6.82 -5.19 7.96
N ILE A 34 -7.39 -6.28 8.50
CA ILE A 34 -7.66 -7.51 7.76
C ILE A 34 -8.76 -7.26 6.71
N ALA A 35 -9.86 -6.61 7.08
CA ALA A 35 -10.93 -6.27 6.16
C ALA A 35 -10.41 -5.39 5.01
N GLY A 36 -9.58 -4.39 5.32
CA GLY A 36 -8.94 -3.53 4.35
C GLY A 36 -7.96 -4.26 3.43
N ASP A 37 -7.23 -5.25 3.95
CA ASP A 37 -6.34 -6.11 3.16
C ASP A 37 -7.13 -6.98 2.16
N ILE A 38 -8.21 -7.62 2.62
CA ILE A 38 -9.08 -8.44 1.76
C ILE A 38 -9.69 -7.57 0.65
N ARG A 39 -10.18 -6.37 1.00
CA ARG A 39 -10.73 -5.42 0.03
C ARG A 39 -9.69 -5.05 -1.04
N ARG A 40 -8.47 -4.69 -0.64
CA ARG A 40 -7.37 -4.35 -1.56
C ARG A 40 -7.00 -5.52 -2.48
N GLU A 41 -7.08 -6.75 -1.99
CA GLU A 41 -6.83 -7.94 -2.80
C GLU A 41 -7.92 -8.13 -3.88
N ALA A 42 -9.17 -7.81 -3.56
CA ALA A 42 -10.30 -7.92 -4.48
C ALA A 42 -10.39 -6.76 -5.48
N THR A 43 -9.93 -5.56 -5.12
CA THR A 43 -9.93 -4.34 -5.97
C THR A 43 -9.56 -4.59 -7.45
N PRO A 44 -8.47 -5.29 -7.80
CA PRO A 44 -8.12 -5.51 -9.22
C PRO A 44 -9.13 -6.37 -9.99
N LEU A 45 -9.86 -7.28 -9.34
CA LEU A 45 -10.93 -8.07 -9.98
C LEU A 45 -12.15 -7.18 -10.21
N LEU A 46 -12.54 -6.44 -9.17
CA LEU A 46 -13.68 -5.52 -9.22
C LEU A 46 -13.48 -4.40 -10.25
N ALA A 47 -12.26 -3.85 -10.35
CA ALA A 47 -11.92 -2.82 -11.33
C ALA A 47 -11.96 -3.31 -12.78
N ARG A 48 -11.89 -4.63 -13.01
CA ARG A 48 -12.02 -5.25 -14.35
C ARG A 48 -13.48 -5.60 -14.68
N GLY A 49 -14.43 -5.31 -13.80
CA GLY A 49 -15.83 -5.71 -13.93
C GLY A 49 -16.09 -7.17 -13.53
N ASP A 50 -15.10 -7.90 -13.02
CA ASP A 50 -15.28 -9.27 -12.53
C ASP A 50 -15.73 -9.27 -11.06
N TYR A 51 -16.97 -8.85 -10.87
CA TYR A 51 -17.61 -8.75 -9.56
C TYR A 51 -17.81 -10.13 -8.92
N GLY A 52 -18.10 -11.15 -9.73
CA GLY A 52 -18.28 -12.53 -9.27
C GLY A 52 -17.02 -13.07 -8.63
N ALA A 53 -15.89 -13.05 -9.34
CA ALA A 53 -14.62 -13.51 -8.80
C ALA A 53 -14.14 -12.64 -7.62
N GLY A 54 -14.37 -11.34 -7.67
CA GLY A 54 -14.06 -10.43 -6.57
C GLY A 54 -14.81 -10.79 -5.29
N LEU A 55 -16.13 -11.04 -5.37
CA LEU A 55 -16.94 -11.47 -4.23
C LEU A 55 -16.53 -12.85 -3.72
N THR A 56 -16.29 -13.83 -4.60
CA THR A 56 -15.82 -15.16 -4.22
C THR A 56 -14.48 -15.10 -3.48
N LEU A 57 -13.56 -14.22 -3.91
CA LEU A 57 -12.30 -13.99 -3.21
C LEU A 57 -12.54 -13.43 -1.81
N ILE A 58 -13.37 -12.40 -1.68
CA ILE A 58 -13.66 -11.75 -0.39
C ILE A 58 -14.31 -12.75 0.57
N THR A 59 -15.36 -13.45 0.13
CA THR A 59 -16.06 -14.42 0.98
C THR A 59 -15.16 -15.59 1.33
N GLY A 60 -14.33 -16.07 0.40
CA GLY A 60 -13.33 -17.10 0.66
C GLY A 60 -12.30 -16.68 1.71
N ARG A 61 -11.79 -15.44 1.65
CA ARG A 61 -10.86 -14.91 2.66
C ARG A 61 -11.50 -14.76 4.03
N LEU A 62 -12.74 -14.26 4.07
CA LEU A 62 -13.50 -14.16 5.31
C LEU A 62 -13.73 -15.56 5.90
N ALA A 63 -14.19 -16.51 5.09
CA ALA A 63 -14.37 -17.89 5.50
C ALA A 63 -13.08 -18.50 6.06
N GLN A 64 -11.92 -18.26 5.44
CA GLN A 64 -10.62 -18.72 5.95
C GLN A 64 -10.30 -18.15 7.33
N ARG A 65 -10.71 -16.92 7.63
CA ARG A 65 -10.56 -16.33 8.98
C ARG A 65 -11.46 -17.01 10.00
N TYR A 66 -12.71 -17.28 9.64
CA TYR A 66 -13.62 -18.06 10.50
C TYR A 66 -13.11 -19.48 10.74
N ALA A 67 -12.63 -20.15 9.69
CA ALA A 67 -12.06 -21.49 9.77
C ALA A 67 -10.85 -21.56 10.71
N ALA A 68 -9.96 -20.57 10.62
CA ALA A 68 -8.78 -20.47 11.49
C ALA A 68 -9.17 -20.19 12.95
N GLU A 69 -10.18 -19.36 13.20
CA GLU A 69 -10.62 -19.01 14.55
C GLU A 69 -11.37 -20.17 15.23
N PHE A 70 -12.28 -20.82 14.52
CA PHE A 70 -13.17 -21.86 15.06
C PHE A 70 -12.67 -23.29 14.81
N GLY A 71 -11.50 -23.46 14.17
CA GLY A 71 -10.83 -24.75 14.03
C GLY A 71 -11.52 -25.74 13.09
N PHE A 72 -12.28 -25.26 12.09
CA PHE A 72 -12.90 -26.12 11.08
C PHE A 72 -12.21 -25.99 9.72
N SER A 73 -12.29 -27.03 8.89
CA SER A 73 -11.78 -27.01 7.53
C SER A 73 -12.84 -26.55 6.54
N LEU A 74 -12.44 -25.72 5.59
CA LEU A 74 -13.30 -25.36 4.46
C LEU A 74 -13.08 -26.34 3.32
N ASP A 75 -14.15 -26.96 2.82
CA ASP A 75 -14.15 -27.68 1.55
C ASP A 75 -14.08 -26.66 0.40
N SER A 76 -12.87 -26.12 0.18
CA SER A 76 -12.65 -24.92 -0.63
C SER A 76 -12.41 -25.29 -2.10
N ALA A 77 -13.41 -25.81 -2.81
CA ALA A 77 -13.29 -26.12 -4.23
C ALA A 77 -13.19 -24.88 -5.15
N GLY A 78 -13.20 -23.65 -4.62
CA GLY A 78 -13.26 -22.43 -5.43
C GLY A 78 -12.54 -21.19 -4.90
N VAL A 79 -11.78 -21.29 -3.80
CA VAL A 79 -11.06 -20.12 -3.26
C VAL A 79 -9.60 -20.13 -3.75
N PRO A 80 -9.16 -19.13 -4.53
CA PRO A 80 -7.77 -19.06 -4.96
C PRO A 80 -6.83 -18.95 -3.74
N PRO A 81 -5.68 -19.65 -3.76
CA PRO A 81 -4.75 -19.66 -2.64
C PRO A 81 -4.29 -18.23 -2.28
N PRO A 82 -4.00 -17.95 -1.00
CA PRO A 82 -3.44 -16.67 -0.58
C PRO A 82 -2.23 -16.30 -1.43
N ARG A 83 -2.34 -15.18 -2.17
CA ARG A 83 -1.18 -14.57 -2.80
C ARG A 83 -0.26 -14.12 -1.67
N ARG A 84 0.82 -14.86 -1.44
CA ARG A 84 1.89 -14.42 -0.53
C ARG A 84 2.36 -13.05 -1.03
N LYS A 85 2.10 -12.00 -0.23
CA LYS A 85 2.73 -10.69 -0.43
C LYS A 85 4.23 -10.96 -0.44
N ARG A 86 4.86 -10.77 -1.60
CA ARG A 86 6.31 -10.89 -1.75
C ARG A 86 6.88 -9.73 -0.96
N GLU A 87 7.40 -10.00 0.24
CA GLU A 87 8.09 -8.97 1.02
C GLU A 87 9.16 -8.34 0.13
N PRO A 88 9.25 -7.00 0.08
CA PRO A 88 10.30 -6.32 -0.65
C PRO A 88 11.63 -6.67 0.01
N ARG A 89 12.26 -7.71 -0.50
CA ARG A 89 13.60 -8.13 -0.10
C ARG A 89 14.54 -7.06 -0.63
N ILE A 90 14.93 -6.13 0.23
CA ILE A 90 15.91 -5.10 -0.12
C ILE A 90 17.18 -5.86 -0.53
N PRO A 91 17.65 -5.72 -1.78
CA PRO A 91 18.83 -6.44 -2.21
C PRO A 91 20.02 -6.00 -1.35
N PRO A 92 20.88 -6.92 -0.90
CA PRO A 92 22.00 -6.61 0.00
C PRO A 92 22.94 -5.54 -0.60
N VAL A 93 22.95 -5.40 -1.93
CA VAL A 93 23.65 -4.34 -2.67
C VAL A 93 23.21 -2.93 -2.26
N VAL A 94 21.90 -2.71 -2.04
CA VAL A 94 21.38 -1.39 -1.63
C VAL A 94 21.79 -1.06 -0.20
N ILE A 95 21.79 -2.06 0.69
CA ILE A 95 22.26 -1.90 2.08
C ILE A 95 23.76 -1.56 2.10
N LEU A 96 24.57 -2.29 1.32
CA LEU A 96 26.01 -2.02 1.18
C LEU A 96 26.30 -0.62 0.61
N MET A 97 25.52 -0.17 -0.38
CA MET A 97 25.68 1.17 -0.97
C MET A 97 25.38 2.28 0.04
N VAL A 98 24.32 2.15 0.83
CA VAL A 98 23.97 3.11 1.89
C VAL A 98 25.06 3.16 2.97
N ILE A 99 25.56 2.00 3.41
CA ILE A 99 26.67 1.94 4.38
C ILE A 99 27.93 2.60 3.80
N PHE A 100 28.27 2.32 2.54
CA PHE A 100 29.43 2.91 1.88
C PHE A 100 29.35 4.44 1.81
N VAL A 101 28.18 5.00 1.46
CA VAL A 101 27.97 6.45 1.41
C VAL A 101 28.11 7.06 2.80
N ILE A 102 27.48 6.47 3.83
CA ILE A 102 27.56 6.97 5.21
C ILE A 102 29.01 6.95 5.70
N VAL A 103 29.74 5.86 5.48
CA VAL A 103 31.15 5.73 5.89
C VAL A 103 32.02 6.76 5.17
N ASN A 104 31.82 6.97 3.86
CA ASN A 104 32.58 7.98 3.11
C ASN A 104 32.28 9.41 3.58
N VAL A 105 31.02 9.72 3.91
CA VAL A 105 30.64 11.03 4.45
C VAL A 105 31.24 11.24 5.85
N LEU A 106 31.21 10.21 6.71
CA LEU A 106 31.80 10.28 8.06
C LEU A 106 33.33 10.42 8.02
N LEU A 107 34.00 9.70 7.12
CA LEU A 107 35.45 9.75 6.94
C LEU A 107 35.90 11.10 6.37
N GLN A 108 35.10 11.70 5.47
CA GLN A 108 35.34 13.06 4.98
C GLN A 108 35.06 14.13 6.04
N ALA A 109 34.05 13.93 6.89
CA ALA A 109 33.74 14.85 7.99
C ALA A 109 34.83 14.89 9.08
N ARG A 110 35.56 13.79 9.30
CA ARG A 110 36.68 13.74 10.27
C ARG A 110 38.02 14.25 9.73
N ARG A 111 38.18 14.38 8.41
CA ARG A 111 39.38 14.93 7.78
C ARG A 111 39.14 16.37 7.37
N GLY A 112 39.18 17.27 8.35
CA GLY A 112 39.21 18.71 8.07
C GLY A 112 40.33 19.06 7.09
N ARG A 113 39.93 19.66 5.95
CA ARG A 113 40.74 20.43 5.00
C ARG A 113 42.05 19.79 4.51
N ARG A 114 41.99 19.16 3.33
CA ARG A 114 42.89 19.43 2.17
C ARG A 114 42.38 18.62 0.98
N GLY A 115 42.15 19.32 -0.13
CA GLY A 115 41.40 18.82 -1.27
C GLY A 115 42.11 17.70 -2.04
N LEU A 116 41.29 16.85 -2.66
CA LEU A 116 41.33 16.57 -4.10
C LEU A 116 40.06 15.75 -4.39
N VAL A 117 39.18 16.27 -5.22
CA VAL A 117 38.14 15.44 -5.85
C VAL A 117 38.88 14.54 -6.83
N VAL A 118 39.17 13.29 -6.43
CA VAL A 118 39.57 12.24 -7.36
C VAL A 118 38.29 11.55 -7.82
N VAL A 119 37.76 12.04 -8.94
CA VAL A 119 36.77 11.32 -9.73
C VAL A 119 37.50 10.12 -10.35
N PRO A 120 37.04 8.86 -10.18
CA PRO A 120 37.61 7.74 -10.91
C PRO A 120 36.93 7.67 -12.28
N PHE A 121 37.16 8.68 -13.12
CA PHE A 121 36.84 8.62 -14.55
C PHE A 121 38.02 9.22 -15.32
N PRO A 122 38.61 8.50 -16.29
CA PRO A 122 39.74 9.00 -17.04
C PRO A 122 39.24 9.94 -18.13
N VAL A 123 39.13 11.25 -17.83
CA VAL A 123 38.84 12.26 -18.86
C VAL A 123 39.77 13.46 -18.67
N GLY A 124 40.49 13.79 -19.73
CA GLY A 124 41.60 14.73 -19.73
C GLY A 124 41.24 16.18 -19.39
N ARG A 125 42.11 16.80 -18.59
CA ARG A 125 42.74 18.12 -18.78
C ARG A 125 41.95 19.16 -19.62
N ARG A 126 41.26 20.13 -18.99
CA ARG A 126 41.29 21.58 -19.36
C ARG A 126 40.59 22.47 -18.32
N GLY A 127 40.97 23.76 -18.30
CA GLY A 127 40.59 24.84 -17.36
C GLY A 127 39.07 25.02 -17.16
N GLY A 128 38.59 25.66 -16.11
CA GLY A 128 38.89 27.05 -15.71
C GLY A 128 37.61 27.90 -15.90
N TRP A 129 37.32 28.78 -14.95
CA TRP A 129 36.16 29.72 -14.88
C TRP A 129 34.82 29.04 -14.52
N GLY A 130 33.91 29.60 -13.73
CA GLY A 130 33.76 30.92 -13.14
C GLY A 130 32.25 31.14 -12.92
N GLY A 131 31.88 31.71 -11.76
CA GLY A 131 30.68 32.53 -11.62
C GLY A 131 29.30 31.84 -11.46
N GLY A 132 28.44 32.53 -10.70
CA GLY A 132 26.99 32.50 -10.90
C GLY A 132 26.18 31.82 -9.80
N GLY A 133 25.79 32.58 -8.78
CA GLY A 133 24.63 32.24 -7.96
C GLY A 133 23.32 32.55 -8.70
N PHE A 134 22.26 31.84 -8.34
CA PHE A 134 20.81 32.16 -8.46
C PHE A 134 20.15 31.00 -7.67
N GLY A 135 19.33 31.19 -6.63
CA GLY A 135 18.13 32.01 -6.60
C GLY A 135 16.96 31.19 -7.16
N GLY A 136 16.01 30.79 -6.31
CA GLY A 136 14.70 30.30 -6.75
C GLY A 136 14.19 29.07 -6.01
N GLY A 137 13.28 29.29 -5.07
CA GLY A 137 12.35 28.24 -4.64
C GLY A 137 11.28 28.00 -5.71
N PHE A 138 10.50 26.93 -5.54
CA PHE A 138 9.04 26.83 -5.70
C PHE A 138 8.63 25.36 -5.88
N GLY A 139 7.45 25.03 -5.32
CA GLY A 139 6.61 23.93 -5.76
C GLY A 139 6.96 22.58 -5.13
N GLY A 140 6.18 22.02 -4.22
CA GLY A 140 4.73 21.88 -4.32
C GLY A 140 4.42 20.59 -5.06
N GLY A 141 4.11 19.54 -4.32
CA GLY A 141 3.71 18.24 -4.85
C GLY A 141 2.84 17.54 -3.83
N GLY A 142 1.58 17.96 -3.77
CA GLY A 142 0.57 17.43 -2.87
C GLY A 142 0.34 15.94 -3.08
N PHE A 143 0.37 15.18 -1.99
CA PHE A 143 -0.24 13.86 -1.98
C PHE A 143 -1.74 14.06 -1.86
N GLY A 144 -2.42 13.74 -2.97
CA GLY A 144 -3.86 13.80 -3.11
C GLY A 144 -4.55 13.09 -1.96
N GLY A 145 -5.32 13.86 -1.21
CA GLY A 145 -6.39 13.35 -0.37
C GLY A 145 -7.44 12.70 -1.27
N GLY A 146 -7.51 11.37 -1.22
CA GLY A 146 -8.68 10.64 -1.69
C GLY A 146 -9.78 10.81 -0.65
N GLY A 147 -10.81 11.58 -0.99
CA GLY A 147 -11.98 11.80 -0.15
C GLY A 147 -12.56 10.48 0.34
N GLY A 148 -12.65 10.36 1.67
CA GLY A 148 -13.36 9.28 2.32
C GLY A 148 -14.84 9.33 1.97
N PHE A 149 -15.42 8.16 1.74
CA PHE A 149 -16.87 7.99 1.74
C PHE A 149 -17.43 8.54 3.04
N GLY A 150 -18.40 9.46 2.92
CA GLY A 150 -19.16 9.99 4.04
C GLY A 150 -19.70 8.84 4.87
N GLY A 151 -19.51 8.94 6.18
CA GLY A 151 -19.93 7.93 7.14
C GLY A 151 -21.39 7.57 6.92
N PHE A 152 -21.69 6.27 6.91
CA PHE A 152 -23.03 5.76 7.07
C PHE A 152 -23.45 5.99 8.53
N GLY A 153 -23.75 7.25 8.86
CA GLY A 153 -24.42 7.63 10.10
C GLY A 153 -25.93 7.50 9.91
N GLY A 154 -26.44 6.28 10.05
CA GLY A 154 -27.86 5.99 10.13
C GLY A 154 -28.06 4.95 11.23
N GLY A 155 -28.74 5.35 12.30
CA GLY A 155 -28.76 4.65 13.59
C GLY A 155 -29.09 3.16 13.50
N GLY A 156 -28.26 2.36 14.18
CA GLY A 156 -28.50 0.93 14.39
C GLY A 156 -27.22 0.12 14.56
N GLY A 157 -26.83 -0.15 15.80
CA GLY A 157 -26.25 -1.44 16.22
C GLY A 157 -24.89 -1.94 15.72
N PHE A 158 -24.14 -1.23 14.88
CA PHE A 158 -22.81 -1.69 14.44
C PHE A 158 -21.71 -0.93 15.21
N SER A 159 -21.24 -1.50 16.33
CA SER A 159 -20.04 -1.01 17.04
C SER A 159 -18.73 -1.53 16.43
N GLY A 160 -18.83 -2.37 15.40
CA GLY A 160 -17.70 -3.08 14.83
C GLY A 160 -17.04 -2.33 13.70
N GLY A 161 -15.71 -2.39 13.71
CA GLY A 161 -14.88 -1.79 12.70
C GLY A 161 -15.19 -2.30 11.29
N GLY A 162 -14.85 -1.49 10.28
CA GLY A 162 -15.13 -1.81 8.89
C GLY A 162 -14.16 -1.11 7.94
N SER A 163 -14.08 -1.62 6.72
CA SER A 163 -13.29 -1.01 5.66
C SER A 163 -14.17 -0.65 4.46
N SER A 164 -14.22 0.62 4.10
CA SER A 164 -14.88 1.13 2.88
C SER A 164 -13.88 1.71 1.89
N GLY A 165 -14.11 1.51 0.59
CA GLY A 165 -13.24 2.03 -0.46
C GLY A 165 -13.91 2.03 -1.83
N SER A 166 -13.37 2.84 -2.74
CA SER A 166 -13.76 2.88 -4.15
C SER A 166 -12.71 2.22 -5.04
N PHE A 167 -13.12 1.84 -6.25
CA PHE A 167 -12.28 1.27 -7.29
C PHE A 167 -12.72 1.71 -8.69
#